data_AF-A0A4R2MZT5-F1
#
_entry.id   AF-A0A4R2MZT5-F1
#
_cell.length_a   1.000
_cell.length_b   1.000
_cell.length_c   1.000
_cell.angle_alpha   90.00
_cell.angle_beta   90.00
_cell.angle_gamma   90.00
#
_symmetry.space_group_name_H-M   'P 1'
#
loop_
_entity.id
_entity.type
_entity.pdbx_description
1 polymer ?
#
loop_
_entity_poly.entity_id
_entity_poly.type
_entity_poly.pdbx_seq_one_letter_code
_entity_poly.pdbx_strand_id
1 'polypeptide(L)'
;MKNWLLGYLILGLVGCKAMFVGSSPVINQWKKNGIHIQGRDFRICEDRTNKSMSEREKYLKNKNYSELTPEEIDERSLSLSRLDLIYYGCAYELGYRFKPDLGWCWEGSFNMRMCDKYKKYRN
;
A
#
# COMPACT_ATOMS: atom_id res chain seq x y z
N MET A 1 -10.01 -28.50 -37.17
CA MET A 1 -9.27 -28.40 -35.89
C MET A 1 -8.27 -27.24 -35.96
N LYS A 2 -8.70 -25.97 -35.86
CA LYS A 2 -7.76 -24.83 -36.04
C LYS A 2 -8.03 -23.57 -35.20
N ASN A 3 -9.05 -23.59 -34.33
CA ASN A 3 -9.41 -22.42 -33.52
C ASN A 3 -9.22 -22.59 -32.00
N TRP A 4 -8.88 -23.80 -31.53
CA TRP A 4 -8.69 -24.05 -30.09
C TRP A 4 -7.34 -23.55 -29.57
N LEU A 5 -6.30 -23.58 -30.41
CA LEU A 5 -4.97 -23.06 -30.08
C LEU A 5 -4.99 -21.56 -29.78
N LEU A 6 -5.85 -20.78 -30.46
CA LEU A 6 -5.96 -19.33 -30.21
C LEU A 6 -6.58 -19.04 -28.84
N GLY A 7 -7.57 -19.82 -28.43
CA GLY A 7 -8.21 -19.72 -27.11
C GLY A 7 -7.25 -20.02 -25.96
N TYR A 8 -6.45 -21.09 -26.09
CA TYR A 8 -5.41 -21.43 -25.12
C TYR A 8 -4.26 -20.41 -25.10
N LEU A 9 -3.91 -19.81 -26.24
CA LEU A 9 -2.89 -18.77 -26.29
C LEU A 9 -3.35 -17.48 -25.58
N ILE A 10 -4.62 -17.09 -25.76
CA ILE A 10 -5.19 -15.92 -25.06
C ILE A 10 -5.28 -16.19 -23.55
N LEU A 11 -5.78 -17.36 -23.13
CA LEU A 11 -5.80 -17.74 -21.71
C LEU A 11 -4.39 -17.81 -21.09
N GLY A 12 -3.41 -18.33 -21.83
CA GLY A 12 -2.01 -18.39 -21.40
C GLY A 12 -1.33 -17.02 -21.29
N LEU A 13 -1.58 -16.11 -22.22
CA LEU A 13 -1.01 -14.76 -22.22
C LEU A 13 -1.65 -13.84 -21.16
N VAL A 14 -2.94 -14.02 -20.87
CA VAL A 14 -3.62 -13.30 -19.77
C VAL A 14 -3.20 -13.87 -18.41
N GLY A 15 -3.04 -15.20 -18.30
CA GLY A 15 -2.58 -15.86 -17.08
C GLY A 15 -1.14 -15.53 -16.68
N CYS A 16 -0.24 -15.37 -17.67
CA CYS A 16 1.17 -15.08 -17.40
C CYS A 16 1.40 -13.63 -16.92
N LYS A 17 0.61 -12.65 -17.38
CA LYS A 17 0.71 -11.27 -16.87
C LYS A 17 0.23 -11.11 -15.43
N ALA A 18 -0.66 -11.98 -14.95
CA ALA A 18 -1.22 -11.90 -13.61
C ALA A 18 -0.26 -12.38 -12.51
N MET A 19 0.75 -13.21 -12.84
CA MET A 19 1.63 -13.83 -11.82
C MET A 19 2.95 -13.10 -11.57
N PHE A 20 3.38 -12.20 -12.45
CA PHE A 20 4.73 -11.58 -12.36
C PHE A 20 4.74 -10.11 -11.96
N VAL A 21 3.57 -9.47 -11.82
CA VAL A 21 3.48 -8.11 -11.29
C VAL A 21 3.18 -8.23 -9.81
N GLY A 22 4.18 -8.00 -8.96
CA GLY A 22 3.99 -7.98 -7.51
C GLY A 22 2.78 -7.13 -7.11
N SER A 23 2.14 -7.46 -5.99
CA SER A 23 0.90 -6.80 -5.60
C SER A 23 1.07 -5.28 -5.56
N SER A 24 0.10 -4.56 -6.12
CA SER A 24 0.14 -3.10 -6.15
C SER A 24 0.33 -2.52 -4.73
N PRO A 25 1.10 -1.44 -4.54
CA PRO A 25 1.32 -0.85 -3.22
C PRO A 25 0.02 -0.46 -2.51
N VAL A 26 0.05 -0.40 -1.17
CA VAL A 26 -1.12 -0.03 -0.35
C VAL A 26 -1.71 1.31 -0.78
N ILE A 27 -0.88 2.30 -1.11
CA ILE A 27 -1.34 3.63 -1.54
C ILE A 27 -2.22 3.59 -2.80
N ASN A 28 -2.00 2.62 -3.70
CA ASN A 28 -2.80 2.45 -4.91
C ASN A 28 -4.21 1.92 -4.61
N GLN A 29 -4.40 1.37 -3.41
CA GLN A 29 -5.68 0.86 -2.93
C GLN A 29 -6.52 1.96 -2.27
N TRP A 30 -5.95 3.14 -2.03
CA TRP A 30 -6.67 4.30 -1.53
C TRP A 30 -7.14 5.16 -2.68
N LYS A 31 -8.46 5.18 -2.94
CA LYS A 31 -9.02 5.76 -4.15
C LYS A 31 -10.08 6.83 -3.87
N LYS A 32 -10.03 7.89 -4.66
CA LYS A 32 -11.05 8.94 -4.77
C LYS A 32 -11.49 9.00 -6.23
N ASN A 33 -12.78 8.79 -6.49
CA ASN A 33 -13.33 8.69 -7.86
C ASN A 33 -12.60 7.64 -8.72
N GLY A 34 -12.19 6.52 -8.12
CA GLY A 34 -11.47 5.43 -8.80
C GLY A 34 -9.97 5.68 -9.01
N ILE A 35 -9.47 6.88 -8.70
CA ILE A 35 -8.06 7.26 -8.88
C ILE A 35 -7.34 7.18 -7.53
N HIS A 36 -6.13 6.62 -7.52
CA HIS A 36 -5.33 6.51 -6.30
C HIS A 36 -4.69 7.84 -5.88
N ILE A 37 -4.20 7.91 -4.65
CA ILE A 37 -3.55 9.12 -4.11
C ILE A 37 -2.32 9.48 -4.95
N GLN A 38 -2.29 10.69 -5.49
CA GLN A 38 -1.17 11.19 -6.30
C GLN A 38 -1.08 12.72 -6.29
N GLY A 39 0.02 13.27 -6.83
CA GLY A 39 0.15 14.70 -7.10
C GLY A 39 0.07 15.59 -5.86
N ARG A 40 -0.91 16.50 -5.82
CA ARG A 40 -1.08 17.46 -4.71
C ARG A 40 -1.49 16.77 -3.41
N ASP A 41 -2.47 15.88 -3.46
CA ASP A 41 -3.00 15.21 -2.28
C ASP A 41 -1.95 14.32 -1.62
N PHE A 42 -1.13 13.64 -2.44
CA PHE A 42 0.04 12.89 -1.98
C PHE A 42 0.96 13.76 -1.13
N ARG A 43 1.37 14.94 -1.66
CA ARG A 43 2.27 15.86 -0.97
C ARG A 43 1.67 16.41 0.32
N ILE A 44 0.38 16.73 0.33
CA ILE A 44 -0.31 17.20 1.54
C ILE A 44 -0.21 16.17 2.67
N CYS A 45 -0.51 14.90 2.37
CA CYS A 45 -0.47 13.86 3.39
C CYS A 45 0.96 13.44 3.77
N GLU A 46 1.90 13.47 2.82
CA GLU A 46 3.32 13.27 3.10
C GLU A 46 3.87 14.36 4.02
N ASP A 47 3.59 15.63 3.72
CA ASP A 47 4.01 16.77 4.54
C ASP A 47 3.44 16.69 5.96
N ARG A 48 2.15 16.35 6.10
CA ARG A 48 1.52 16.15 7.41
C ARG A 48 2.21 15.03 8.19
N THR A 49 2.55 13.94 7.51
CA THR A 49 3.23 12.80 8.12
C THR A 49 4.64 13.19 8.57
N ASN A 50 5.42 13.82 7.69
CA ASN A 50 6.79 14.26 7.98
C ASN A 50 6.83 15.29 9.13
N LYS A 51 5.87 16.23 9.19
CA LYS A 51 5.76 17.20 10.30
C LYS A 51 5.40 16.54 11.63
N SER A 52 4.77 15.37 11.61
CA SER A 52 4.40 14.61 12.81
C SER A 52 5.50 13.67 13.33
N MET A 53 6.64 13.61 12.64
CA MET A 53 7.77 12.77 13.04
C MET A 53 8.60 13.47 14.12
N SER A 54 8.91 12.73 15.20
CA SER A 54 9.95 13.10 16.15
C SER A 54 11.35 13.00 15.51
N GLU A 55 12.34 13.62 16.16
CA GLU A 55 13.74 13.52 15.70
C GLU A 55 14.25 12.07 15.73
N ARG A 56 13.82 11.25 16.71
CA ARG A 56 14.16 9.83 16.78
C ARG A 56 13.59 9.05 15.59
N GLU A 57 12.35 9.33 15.21
CA GLU A 57 11.73 8.70 14.03
C GLU A 57 12.42 9.12 12.73
N LYS A 58 12.83 10.39 12.61
CA LYS A 58 13.60 10.87 11.45
C LYS A 58 14.96 10.18 11.36
N TYR A 59 15.66 10.05 12.49
CA TYR A 59 16.90 9.30 12.59
C TYR A 59 16.73 7.86 12.09
N LEU A 60 15.73 7.13 12.61
CA LEU A 60 15.48 5.74 12.24
C LEU A 60 15.05 5.57 10.77
N LYS A 61 14.29 6.53 10.22
CA LYS A 61 13.86 6.52 8.81
C LYS A 61 15.05 6.69 7.85
N ASN A 62 16.01 7.54 8.21
CA ASN A 62 17.16 7.90 7.37
C ASN A 62 18.31 6.88 7.43
N LYS A 63 18.29 5.97 8.41
CA LYS A 63 19.30 4.93 8.60
C LYS A 63 19.07 3.74 7.67
N ASN A 64 20.14 3.15 7.14
CA ASN A 64 20.03 1.95 6.32
C ASN A 64 19.50 0.80 7.17
N TYR A 65 18.66 -0.06 6.59
CA TYR A 65 18.04 -1.14 7.35
C TYR A 65 19.08 -2.10 7.96
N SER A 66 20.18 -2.35 7.24
CA SER A 66 21.31 -3.19 7.69
C SER A 66 22.09 -2.62 8.88
N GLU A 67 21.91 -1.34 9.20
CA GLU A 67 22.61 -0.67 10.30
C GLU A 67 21.76 -0.60 11.58
N LEU A 68 20.48 -0.98 11.50
CA LEU A 68 19.56 -0.96 12.63
C LEU A 68 19.83 -2.14 13.55
N THR A 69 19.82 -1.90 14.87
CA THR A 69 19.75 -2.99 15.84
C THR A 69 18.35 -3.64 15.81
N PRO A 70 18.17 -4.86 16.35
CA PRO A 70 16.86 -5.47 16.48
C PRO A 70 15.83 -4.57 17.18
N GLU A 71 16.23 -3.87 18.23
CA GLU A 71 15.38 -2.92 18.97
C GLU A 71 14.99 -1.73 18.10
N GLU A 72 15.94 -1.21 17.30
CA GLU A 72 15.66 -0.10 16.37
C GLU A 72 14.76 -0.52 15.21
N ILE A 73 14.82 -1.79 14.79
CA ILE A 73 13.90 -2.36 13.80
C ILE A 73 12.48 -2.37 14.35
N ASP A 74 12.30 -2.83 15.60
CA ASP A 74 11.00 -2.85 16.27
C ASP A 74 10.46 -1.44 16.49
N GLU A 75 11.30 -0.53 16.98
CA GLU A 75 10.96 0.89 17.16
C GLU A 75 10.53 1.51 15.82
N ARG A 76 11.32 1.31 14.76
CA ARG A 76 10.99 1.79 13.41
C ARG A 76 9.67 1.21 12.91
N SER A 77 9.42 -0.07 13.13
CA SER A 77 8.18 -0.76 12.73
C SER A 77 6.94 -0.13 13.41
N LEU A 78 7.03 0.16 14.71
CA LEU A 78 5.97 0.83 15.46
C LEU A 78 5.75 2.26 14.96
N SER A 79 6.82 3.01 14.73
CA SER A 79 6.76 4.37 14.18
C SER A 79 6.13 4.40 12.80
N LEU A 80 6.53 3.50 11.89
CA LEU A 80 5.92 3.38 10.56
C LEU A 80 4.43 3.05 10.65
N SER A 81 4.04 2.13 11.55
CA SER A 81 2.63 1.79 11.74
C SER A 81 1.79 2.99 12.22
N ARG A 82 2.34 3.83 13.09
CA ARG A 82 1.73 5.08 13.56
C ARG A 82 1.64 6.12 12.44
N LEU A 83 2.74 6.35 11.72
CA LEU A 83 2.83 7.34 10.63
C LEU A 83 1.88 6.98 9.48
N ASP A 84 1.72 5.69 9.17
CA ASP A 84 0.69 5.19 8.26
C ASP A 84 -0.72 5.67 8.65
N LEU A 85 -1.09 5.60 9.94
CA LEU A 85 -2.41 6.03 10.39
C LEU A 85 -2.62 7.52 10.16
N ILE A 86 -1.56 8.33 10.30
CA ILE A 86 -1.59 9.77 10.02
C ILE A 86 -1.76 10.02 8.52
N TYR A 87 -0.94 9.36 7.70
CA TYR A 87 -0.98 9.51 6.25
C TYR A 87 -2.36 9.14 5.69
N TYR A 88 -2.86 7.96 6.05
CA TYR A 88 -4.13 7.46 5.54
C TYR A 88 -5.35 8.10 6.22
N GLY A 89 -5.21 8.61 7.44
CA GLY A 89 -6.20 9.51 8.04
C GLY A 89 -6.35 10.81 7.23
N CYS A 90 -5.24 11.43 6.84
CA CYS A 90 -5.24 12.58 5.93
C CYS A 90 -5.90 12.23 4.58
N ALA A 91 -5.56 11.08 3.99
CA ALA A 91 -6.19 10.66 2.74
C ALA A 91 -7.71 10.51 2.89
N TYR A 92 -8.17 9.93 4.00
CA TYR A 92 -9.59 9.79 4.29
C TYR A 92 -10.31 11.14 4.41
N GLU A 93 -9.71 12.12 5.10
CA GLU A 93 -10.19 13.51 5.18
C GLU A 93 -10.29 14.17 3.81
N LEU A 94 -9.35 13.90 2.90
CA LEU A 94 -9.37 14.38 1.52
C LEU A 94 -10.41 13.68 0.63
N GLY A 95 -11.15 12.70 1.17
CA GLY A 95 -12.21 11.98 0.47
C GLY A 95 -11.76 10.68 -0.22
N TYR A 96 -10.55 10.20 0.04
CA TYR A 96 -10.13 8.87 -0.40
C TYR A 96 -10.78 7.80 0.49
N ARG A 97 -11.00 6.62 -0.08
CA ARG A 97 -11.44 5.43 0.64
C ARG A 97 -10.53 4.27 0.33
N PHE A 98 -10.34 3.40 1.30
CA PHE A 98 -9.63 2.15 1.08
C PHE A 98 -10.50 1.21 0.24
N LYS A 99 -10.24 1.14 -1.06
CA LYS A 99 -10.97 0.37 -2.08
C LYS A 99 -10.00 -0.57 -2.79
N PRO A 100 -9.63 -1.68 -2.13
CA PRO A 100 -8.66 -2.62 -2.66
C PRO A 100 -9.16 -3.23 -3.98
N ASP A 101 -8.22 -3.47 -4.89
CA ASP A 101 -8.45 -4.18 -6.14
C ASP A 101 -8.88 -5.63 -5.87
N LEU A 102 -9.61 -6.22 -6.83
CA LEU A 102 -10.06 -7.59 -6.72
C LEU A 102 -8.85 -8.53 -6.53
N GLY A 103 -8.91 -9.40 -5.53
CA GLY A 103 -7.83 -10.32 -5.19
C GLY A 103 -6.69 -9.72 -4.37
N TRP A 104 -6.67 -8.40 -4.12
CA TRP A 104 -5.63 -7.78 -3.31
C TRP A 104 -5.71 -8.22 -1.83
N CYS A 105 -6.92 -8.46 -1.32
CA CYS A 105 -7.19 -8.96 0.04
C CYS A 105 -7.37 -10.49 0.09
N TRP A 106 -6.61 -11.27 -0.69
CA TRP A 106 -6.74 -12.73 -0.64
C TRP A 106 -6.28 -13.30 0.71
N GLU A 107 -6.98 -14.31 1.23
CA GLU A 107 -6.66 -14.96 2.51
C GLU A 107 -5.29 -15.62 2.49
N GLY A 108 -4.47 -15.37 3.51
CA GLY A 108 -3.07 -15.81 3.56
C GLY A 108 -2.09 -14.94 2.76
N SER A 109 -2.55 -13.89 2.07
CA SER A 109 -1.66 -12.92 1.43
C SER A 109 -1.01 -11.98 2.46
N PHE A 110 0.19 -11.48 2.14
CA PHE A 110 0.86 -10.43 2.91
C PHE A 110 -0.01 -9.16 3.08
N ASN A 111 -0.91 -8.91 2.12
CA ASN A 111 -1.78 -7.74 2.09
C ASN A 111 -3.01 -7.86 2.98
N MET A 112 -3.40 -9.08 3.40
CA MET A 112 -4.58 -9.27 4.25
C MET A 112 -4.50 -8.44 5.53
N ARG A 113 -3.30 -8.34 6.14
CA ARG A 113 -3.07 -7.48 7.32
C ARG A 113 -3.43 -6.02 7.06
N MET A 114 -3.12 -5.50 5.87
CA MET A 114 -3.48 -4.13 5.48
C MET A 114 -4.98 -4.00 5.23
N CYS A 115 -5.60 -5.03 4.65
CA CYS A 115 -7.05 -5.07 4.46
C CYS A 115 -7.80 -5.00 5.78
N ASP A 116 -7.34 -5.74 6.79
CA ASP A 116 -7.90 -5.68 8.14
C ASP A 116 -7.66 -4.35 8.83
N LYS A 117 -6.43 -3.81 8.73
CA LYS A 117 -6.05 -2.50 9.29
C LYS A 117 -6.94 -1.37 8.77
N TYR A 118 -7.23 -1.38 7.46
CA TYR A 118 -7.90 -0.26 6.78
C TYR A 118 -9.37 -0.50 6.44
N LYS A 119 -9.97 -1.65 6.81
CA LYS A 119 -11.39 -1.95 6.54
C LYS A 119 -12.35 -0.87 7.04
N LYS A 120 -12.00 -0.18 8.14
CA LYS A 120 -12.79 0.92 8.71
C LYS A 120 -12.88 2.17 7.83
N TYR A 121 -12.00 2.31 6.83
CA TYR A 121 -11.95 3.46 5.91
C TYR A 121 -12.59 3.17 4.55
N ARG A 122 -13.39 2.10 4.43
CA ARG A 122 -14.06 1.72 3.18
C ARG A 122 -15.22 2.65 2.80
N ASN A 123 -15.89 3.22 3.80
CA ASN A 123 -17.09 4.07 3.69
C ASN A 123 -16.84 5.44 4.30
#